data_AF-A0A939DAU3-F1
#
_entry.id   AF-A0A939DAU3-F1
#
_cell.length_a   1.000
_cell.length_b   1.000
_cell.length_c   1.000
_cell.angle_alpha   90.00
_cell.angle_beta   90.00
_cell.angle_gamma   90.00
#
_symmetry.space_group_name_H-M   'P 1'
#
loop_
_entity.id
_entity.type
_entity.pdbx_description
1 polymer ?
#
loop_
_entity_poly.entity_id
_entity_poly.type
_entity_poly.pdbx_seq_one_letter_code
_entity_poly.pdbx_strand_id
1 'polypeptide(L)'
;MSNTNVGVIERKATIFNVQKYNMYDGPGVRTLVFFQGCPLRCKWCSNPEGLERKYRVMYKENSCIDCGACVSVCPVGIHTISKESLKHEVLRDIDCIGCNKCVEACPASALNIMGEVKTISELLKIIEEDRTFYEISGGGVTLGGGEVLMQPEAAASLLQACKQEGINTAIETSGYAKQEAILKVAEFVDLFLFDIKHINSDRHFELTGVRNELILSNLKELLHRRYNVKIRMPLLKCINDCEDEIAKVIEFLTPFRDYKNFKGIDLLPYHKMGVNKYKQLGMEYPLQGDPSLSNEDLDRIEGWIKKVDFPVSVIRH
;
A
#
# COMPACT_ATOMS: atom_id res chain seq x y z
N MET A 1 -34.18 -0.97 14.12
CA MET A 1 -33.99 -1.95 15.21
C MET A 1 -32.49 -2.10 15.41
N SER A 2 -32.03 -1.77 16.60
CA SER A 2 -30.64 -1.55 16.96
C SER A 2 -29.85 -2.86 16.99
N ASN A 3 -29.04 -3.11 15.97
CA ASN A 3 -27.86 -3.95 16.15
C ASN A 3 -26.78 -3.11 16.84
N THR A 4 -26.82 -3.10 18.16
CA THR A 4 -25.62 -2.81 18.94
C THR A 4 -24.56 -3.84 18.54
N ASN A 5 -23.51 -3.40 17.83
CA ASN A 5 -22.28 -4.16 17.60
C ASN A 5 -21.60 -4.41 18.95
N VAL A 6 -22.04 -5.43 19.70
CA VAL A 6 -21.51 -5.73 21.04
C VAL A 6 -20.08 -6.34 21.00
N GLY A 7 -19.45 -6.49 19.83
CA GLY A 7 -18.17 -7.19 19.69
C GLY A 7 -16.98 -6.41 19.10
N VAL A 8 -17.18 -5.21 18.55
CA VAL A 8 -16.10 -4.48 17.84
C VAL A 8 -15.55 -3.38 18.74
N ILE A 9 -14.25 -3.46 19.07
CA ILE A 9 -13.57 -2.35 19.75
C ILE A 9 -13.46 -1.20 18.75
N GLU A 10 -14.22 -0.12 18.97
CA GLU A 10 -14.17 1.06 18.12
C GLU A 10 -12.77 1.68 18.18
N ARG A 11 -12.17 1.88 17.00
CA ARG A 11 -10.84 2.45 16.82
C ARG A 11 -10.90 3.46 15.68
N LYS A 12 -9.83 4.23 15.53
CA LYS A 12 -9.66 5.13 14.40
C LYS A 12 -8.45 4.69 13.59
N ALA A 13 -8.60 4.64 12.28
CA ALA A 13 -7.51 4.44 11.33
C ALA A 13 -7.27 5.74 10.58
N THR A 14 -5.98 6.06 10.36
CA THR A 14 -5.59 7.08 9.40
C THR A 14 -5.41 6.40 8.05
N ILE A 15 -6.25 6.75 7.07
CA ILE A 15 -6.19 6.22 5.71
C ILE A 15 -5.98 7.37 4.72
N PHE A 16 -5.62 7.09 3.48
CA PHE A 16 -5.54 8.12 2.44
C PHE A 16 -6.37 7.83 1.19
N ASN A 17 -6.91 6.60 1.07
CA ASN A 17 -7.78 6.23 -0.03
C ASN A 17 -8.59 4.98 0.31
N VAL A 18 -9.73 4.82 -0.36
CA VAL A 18 -10.45 3.54 -0.46
C VAL A 18 -10.76 3.31 -1.93
N GLN A 19 -10.30 2.19 -2.48
CA GLN A 19 -10.56 1.82 -3.88
C GLN A 19 -11.45 0.59 -3.92
N LYS A 20 -12.46 0.64 -4.78
CA LYS A 20 -13.41 -0.44 -5.00
C LYS A 20 -13.06 -1.19 -6.27
N TYR A 21 -13.55 -2.42 -6.40
CA TYR A 21 -13.44 -3.24 -7.62
C TYR A 21 -12.02 -3.67 -8.02
N ASN A 22 -11.13 -3.84 -7.03
CA ASN A 22 -9.76 -4.28 -7.32
C ASN A 22 -9.71 -5.79 -7.58
N MET A 23 -8.96 -6.20 -8.60
CA MET A 23 -8.84 -7.59 -9.05
C MET A 23 -7.46 -8.21 -8.83
N TYR A 24 -6.46 -7.38 -8.48
CA TYR A 24 -5.07 -7.81 -8.38
C TYR A 24 -4.59 -7.96 -6.93
N ASP A 25 -5.31 -7.38 -5.97
CA ASP A 25 -4.96 -7.26 -4.54
C ASP A 25 -5.51 -8.41 -3.70
N GLY A 26 -5.59 -9.61 -4.30
CA GLY A 26 -6.08 -10.84 -3.69
C GLY A 26 -7.15 -11.54 -4.55
N PRO A 27 -7.66 -12.70 -4.11
CA PRO A 27 -8.71 -13.42 -4.82
C PRO A 27 -10.03 -12.63 -4.86
N GLY A 28 -10.73 -12.74 -5.99
CA GLY A 28 -12.03 -12.12 -6.23
C GLY A 28 -11.98 -10.59 -6.36
N VAL A 29 -13.16 -9.97 -6.37
CA VAL A 29 -13.31 -8.51 -6.38
C VAL A 29 -13.09 -8.00 -4.97
N ARG A 30 -12.25 -6.97 -4.80
CA ARG A 30 -11.87 -6.48 -3.47
C ARG A 30 -12.01 -4.98 -3.29
N THR A 31 -12.45 -4.57 -2.10
CA THR A 31 -12.26 -3.20 -1.61
C THR A 31 -10.92 -3.10 -0.92
N LEU A 32 -10.11 -2.14 -1.37
CA LEU A 32 -8.77 -1.89 -0.89
C LEU A 32 -8.76 -0.63 -0.04
N VAL A 33 -8.43 -0.76 1.24
CA VAL A 33 -8.34 0.35 2.19
C VAL A 33 -6.88 0.72 2.38
N PHE A 34 -6.50 1.94 1.98
CA PHE A 34 -5.12 2.41 1.98
C PHE A 34 -4.76 3.10 3.29
N PHE A 35 -4.10 2.38 4.18
CA PHE A 35 -3.61 2.89 5.46
C PHE A 35 -2.43 3.83 5.26
N GLN A 36 -2.39 4.90 6.05
CA GLN A 36 -1.30 5.88 6.04
C GLN A 36 -0.19 5.50 7.04
N GLY A 37 1.05 5.85 6.70
CA GLY A 37 2.27 5.53 7.44
C GLY A 37 2.98 4.32 6.85
N CYS A 38 4.26 4.46 6.54
CA CYS A 38 5.13 3.36 6.10
C CYS A 38 6.53 3.55 6.71
N PRO A 39 7.15 2.52 7.30
CA PRO A 39 8.51 2.60 7.81
C PRO A 39 9.55 2.53 6.69
N LEU A 40 9.17 2.04 5.51
CA LEU A 40 10.04 1.97 4.33
C LEU A 40 10.01 3.29 3.54
N ARG A 41 11.07 3.51 2.76
CA ARG A 41 11.27 4.58 1.78
C ARG A 41 11.70 3.98 0.44
N CYS A 42 10.90 3.03 -0.05
CA CYS A 42 11.16 2.36 -1.33
C CYS A 42 11.34 3.39 -2.44
N LYS A 43 12.46 3.33 -3.18
CA LYS A 43 12.75 4.26 -4.28
C LYS A 43 11.67 4.27 -5.37
N TRP A 44 10.90 3.18 -5.52
CA TRP A 44 9.80 3.04 -6.47
C TRP A 44 8.40 3.18 -5.87
N CYS A 45 8.25 3.68 -4.63
CA CYS A 45 6.95 3.73 -3.95
C CYS A 45 5.86 4.40 -4.82
N SER A 46 4.75 3.70 -5.07
CA SER A 46 3.64 4.20 -5.90
C SER A 46 2.68 5.14 -5.15
N ASN A 47 2.82 5.24 -3.81
CA ASN A 47 1.92 5.98 -2.92
C ASN A 47 2.71 6.87 -1.93
N PRO A 48 3.48 7.87 -2.40
CA PRO A 48 4.26 8.77 -1.54
C PRO A 48 3.41 9.52 -0.49
N GLU A 49 2.13 9.78 -0.78
CA GLU A 49 1.15 10.38 0.13
C GLU A 49 0.85 9.50 1.37
N GLY A 50 1.14 8.20 1.26
CA GLY A 50 0.94 7.20 2.30
C GLY A 50 2.14 7.01 3.23
N LEU A 51 3.28 7.69 3.00
CA LEU A 51 4.52 7.42 3.76
C LEU A 51 4.46 7.91 5.22
N GLU A 52 3.81 9.05 5.46
CA GLU A 52 3.75 9.71 6.77
C GLU A 52 2.30 9.79 7.24
N ARG A 53 2.07 9.66 8.56
CA ARG A 53 0.73 9.78 9.17
C ARG A 53 0.37 11.24 9.44
N LYS A 54 0.30 12.03 8.37
CA LYS A 54 -0.11 13.44 8.43
C LYS A 54 -0.89 13.85 7.19
N TYR A 55 -1.65 14.93 7.32
CA TYR A 55 -2.35 15.49 6.17
C TYR A 55 -1.36 16.02 5.14
N ARG A 56 -1.60 15.75 3.86
CA ARG A 56 -0.75 16.21 2.76
C ARG A 56 -1.58 16.92 1.71
N VAL A 57 -1.11 18.08 1.27
CA VAL A 57 -1.70 18.79 0.14
C VAL A 57 -1.14 18.20 -1.16
N MET A 58 -2.00 17.57 -1.95
CA MET A 58 -1.72 17.21 -3.34
C MET A 58 -2.08 18.38 -4.23
N TYR A 59 -1.13 18.85 -5.03
CA TYR A 59 -1.29 20.03 -5.89
C TYR A 59 -1.03 19.69 -7.35
N LYS A 60 -2.08 19.76 -8.17
CA LYS A 60 -2.00 19.57 -9.62
C LYS A 60 -1.71 20.91 -10.28
N GLU A 61 -0.42 21.24 -10.40
CA GLU A 61 0.03 22.52 -10.98
C GLU A 61 -0.62 22.80 -12.35
N ASN A 62 -0.66 21.80 -13.25
CA ASN A 62 -1.25 21.94 -14.59
C ASN A 62 -2.77 22.22 -14.58
N SER A 63 -3.46 22.01 -13.47
CA SER A 63 -4.88 22.30 -13.32
C SER A 63 -5.11 23.65 -12.62
N CYS A 64 -4.10 24.23 -11.99
CA CYS A 64 -4.25 25.50 -11.28
C CYS A 64 -4.38 26.66 -12.27
N ILE A 65 -5.23 27.62 -11.92
CA ILE A 65 -5.41 28.87 -12.68
C ILE A 65 -4.85 30.09 -11.93
N ASP A 66 -4.01 29.86 -10.92
CA ASP A 66 -3.30 30.88 -10.12
C ASP A 66 -4.20 31.96 -9.48
N CYS A 67 -5.48 31.66 -9.27
CA CYS A 67 -6.48 32.63 -8.79
C CYS A 67 -6.31 33.07 -7.33
N GLY A 68 -5.51 32.36 -6.53
CA GLY A 68 -5.28 32.68 -5.12
C GLY A 68 -6.44 32.43 -4.16
N ALA A 69 -7.58 31.86 -4.61
CA ALA A 69 -8.75 31.61 -3.75
C ALA A 69 -8.44 30.74 -2.52
N CYS A 70 -7.48 29.81 -2.64
CA CYS A 70 -7.03 28.96 -1.54
C CYS A 70 -6.21 29.72 -0.47
N VAL A 71 -5.59 30.86 -0.81
CA VAL A 71 -4.73 31.63 0.10
C VAL A 71 -5.55 32.26 1.22
N SER A 72 -6.68 32.88 0.90
CA SER A 72 -7.51 33.60 1.87
C SER A 72 -8.27 32.66 2.83
N VAL A 73 -8.48 31.41 2.44
CA VAL A 73 -9.26 30.44 3.24
C VAL A 73 -8.40 29.48 4.05
N CYS A 74 -7.09 29.41 3.79
CA CYS A 74 -6.18 28.49 4.47
C CYS A 74 -5.83 29.01 5.87
N PRO A 75 -6.29 28.35 6.96
CA PRO A 75 -6.10 28.86 8.32
C PRO A 75 -4.64 28.81 8.79
N VAL A 76 -3.81 27.99 8.14
CA VAL A 76 -2.40 27.78 8.49
C VAL A 76 -1.43 28.41 7.47
N GLY A 77 -1.95 29.07 6.43
CA GLY A 77 -1.11 29.81 5.48
C GLY A 77 -0.22 28.94 4.56
N ILE A 78 -0.63 27.71 4.24
CA ILE A 78 0.14 26.81 3.35
C ILE A 78 0.21 27.32 1.89
N HIS A 79 -0.79 28.09 1.46
CA HIS A 79 -0.89 28.54 0.07
C HIS A 79 -0.43 29.99 -0.04
N THR A 80 0.36 30.30 -1.07
CA THR A 80 0.80 31.66 -1.39
C THR A 80 0.78 31.91 -2.90
N ILE A 81 0.71 33.18 -3.32
CA ILE A 81 1.00 33.58 -4.69
C ILE A 81 2.39 34.22 -4.69
N SER A 82 3.30 33.66 -5.48
CA SER A 82 4.64 34.21 -5.65
C SER A 82 4.59 35.63 -6.22
N LYS A 83 5.33 36.56 -5.61
CA LYS A 83 5.41 37.94 -6.11
C LYS A 83 6.18 38.05 -7.42
N GLU A 84 7.05 37.08 -7.71
CA GLU A 84 7.93 37.09 -8.89
C GLU A 84 7.27 36.37 -10.07
N SER A 85 6.83 35.13 -9.86
CA SER A 85 6.25 34.31 -10.94
C SER A 85 4.75 34.54 -11.13
N LEU A 86 4.09 35.20 -10.17
CA LEU A 86 2.62 35.32 -10.08
C LEU A 86 1.90 33.97 -10.06
N LYS A 87 2.61 32.88 -9.71
CA LYS A 87 2.06 31.53 -9.62
C LYS A 87 1.70 31.15 -8.20
N HIS A 88 0.74 30.24 -8.09
CA HIS A 88 0.39 29.58 -6.84
C HIS A 88 1.46 28.59 -6.41
N GLU A 89 1.90 28.73 -5.16
CA GLU A 89 2.86 27.85 -4.49
C GLU A 89 2.25 27.23 -3.22
N VAL A 90 2.70 26.02 -2.92
CA VAL A 90 2.35 25.28 -1.70
C VAL A 90 3.60 25.19 -0.84
N LEU A 91 3.60 25.87 0.31
CA LEU A 91 4.67 25.87 1.29
C LEU A 91 4.74 24.49 1.96
N ARG A 92 5.81 23.74 1.69
CA ARG A 92 5.96 22.32 2.07
C ARG A 92 6.51 22.13 3.48
N ASP A 93 6.98 23.20 4.12
CA ASP A 93 7.47 23.28 5.49
C ASP A 93 6.38 23.52 6.53
N ILE A 94 5.16 23.88 6.09
CA ILE A 94 3.99 24.09 6.95
C ILE A 94 3.08 22.85 6.91
N ASP A 95 2.75 22.31 8.08
CA ASP A 95 1.88 21.14 8.18
C ASP A 95 0.39 21.49 7.97
N CYS A 96 -0.27 20.70 7.11
CA CYS A 96 -1.70 20.79 6.89
C CYS A 96 -2.48 20.22 8.08
N ILE A 97 -3.59 20.87 8.43
CA ILE A 97 -4.50 20.43 9.50
C ILE A 97 -5.73 19.67 8.99
N GLY A 98 -5.81 19.38 7.69
CA GLY A 98 -6.90 18.58 7.14
C GLY A 98 -8.26 19.26 7.04
N CYS A 99 -8.33 20.61 7.08
CA CYS A 99 -9.61 21.33 7.14
C CYS A 99 -10.40 21.40 5.81
N ASN A 100 -9.82 20.94 4.69
CA ASN A 100 -10.41 20.92 3.34
C ASN A 100 -10.89 22.26 2.72
N LYS A 101 -10.85 23.39 3.46
CA LYS A 101 -11.28 24.71 2.95
C LYS A 101 -10.65 25.12 1.62
N CYS A 102 -9.37 24.81 1.42
CA CYS A 102 -8.68 25.14 0.18
C CYS A 102 -9.12 24.29 -1.02
N VAL A 103 -9.58 23.06 -0.78
CA VAL A 103 -10.15 22.18 -1.80
C VAL A 103 -11.52 22.71 -2.20
N GLU A 104 -12.37 23.04 -1.24
CA GLU A 104 -13.72 23.60 -1.47
C GLU A 104 -13.68 24.93 -2.23
N ALA A 105 -12.70 25.79 -1.92
CA ALA A 105 -12.54 27.08 -2.59
C ALA A 105 -11.86 26.99 -3.97
N CYS A 106 -11.35 25.83 -4.39
CA CYS A 106 -10.58 25.72 -5.63
C CYS A 106 -11.51 25.52 -6.85
N PRO A 107 -11.70 26.52 -7.72
CA PRO A 107 -12.62 26.39 -8.85
C PRO A 107 -12.16 25.38 -9.91
N ALA A 108 -10.86 25.09 -9.94
CA ALA A 108 -10.26 24.19 -10.94
C ALA A 108 -9.98 22.78 -10.39
N SER A 109 -10.38 22.47 -9.16
CA SER A 109 -10.14 21.16 -8.51
C SER A 109 -8.66 20.72 -8.56
N ALA A 110 -7.75 21.69 -8.46
CA ALA A 110 -6.30 21.49 -8.51
C ALA A 110 -5.71 21.02 -7.17
N LEU A 111 -6.46 21.14 -6.08
CA LEU A 111 -6.04 20.78 -4.73
C LEU A 111 -6.80 19.55 -4.23
N ASN A 112 -6.10 18.69 -3.51
CA ASN A 112 -6.68 17.58 -2.76
C ASN A 112 -5.94 17.39 -1.44
N ILE A 113 -6.63 17.02 -0.37
CA ILE A 113 -6.01 16.72 0.92
C ILE A 113 -5.99 15.20 1.10
N MET A 114 -4.79 14.64 1.24
CA MET A 114 -4.58 13.23 1.60
C MET A 114 -4.45 13.09 3.10
N GLY A 115 -4.86 11.92 3.60
CA GLY A 115 -4.94 11.64 5.02
C GLY A 115 -6.34 11.98 5.52
N GLU A 116 -7.03 11.00 6.07
CA GLU A 116 -8.29 11.16 6.76
C GLU A 116 -8.33 10.16 7.91
N VAL A 117 -9.01 10.55 8.98
CA VAL A 117 -9.21 9.68 10.14
C VAL A 117 -10.63 9.15 10.06
N LYS A 118 -10.77 7.83 9.85
CA LYS A 118 -12.07 7.16 9.88
C LYS A 118 -12.15 6.22 11.07
N THR A 119 -13.34 6.14 11.65
CA THR A 119 -13.70 5.11 12.62
C THR A 119 -13.82 3.74 11.92
N ILE A 120 -13.70 2.65 12.68
CA ILE A 120 -13.86 1.31 12.12
C ILE A 120 -15.28 1.12 11.61
N SER A 121 -16.27 1.66 12.32
CA SER A 121 -17.67 1.64 11.88
C SER A 121 -17.88 2.35 10.54
N GLU A 122 -17.23 3.49 10.30
CA GLU A 122 -17.29 4.20 9.01
C GLU A 122 -16.63 3.40 7.88
N LEU A 123 -15.47 2.79 8.14
CA LEU A 123 -14.77 1.96 7.16
C LEU A 123 -15.55 0.71 6.81
N LEU A 124 -16.10 0.02 7.82
CA LEU A 124 -16.92 -1.16 7.62
C LEU A 124 -18.14 -0.83 6.75
N LYS A 125 -18.81 0.30 7.02
CA LYS A 125 -19.92 0.75 6.19
C LYS A 125 -19.53 0.93 4.71
N ILE A 126 -18.36 1.50 4.43
CA ILE A 126 -17.86 1.66 3.05
C ILE A 126 -17.56 0.29 2.42
N ILE A 127 -16.96 -0.64 3.17
CA ILE A 127 -16.63 -1.98 2.70
C ILE A 127 -17.90 -2.79 2.37
N GLU A 128 -18.95 -2.65 3.18
CA GLU A 128 -20.25 -3.31 3.03
C GLU A 128 -20.99 -2.91 1.75
N GLU A 129 -20.73 -1.71 1.22
CA GLU A 129 -21.36 -1.25 -0.02
C GLU A 129 -21.09 -2.18 -1.22
N ASP A 130 -20.00 -2.97 -1.18
CA ASP A 130 -19.61 -3.87 -2.27
C ASP A 130 -19.86 -5.36 -1.95
N ARG A 131 -20.64 -5.67 -0.89
CA ARG A 131 -20.91 -7.05 -0.41
C ARG A 131 -21.32 -8.01 -1.53
N THR A 132 -22.24 -7.60 -2.40
CA THR A 132 -22.73 -8.44 -3.50
C THR A 132 -21.60 -8.90 -4.43
N PHE A 133 -20.58 -8.07 -4.64
CA PHE A 133 -19.43 -8.44 -5.47
C PHE A 133 -18.54 -9.48 -4.78
N TYR A 134 -18.38 -9.38 -3.46
CA TYR A 134 -17.62 -10.36 -2.68
C TYR A 134 -18.30 -11.73 -2.73
N GLU A 135 -19.62 -11.78 -2.56
CA GLU A 135 -20.41 -13.02 -2.57
C GLU A 135 -20.34 -13.74 -3.92
N ILE A 136 -20.35 -12.99 -5.04
CA ILE A 136 -20.26 -13.56 -6.39
C ILE A 136 -18.84 -14.04 -6.71
N SER A 137 -17.82 -13.26 -6.33
CA SER A 137 -16.44 -13.51 -6.76
C SER A 137 -15.60 -14.31 -5.78
N GLY A 138 -16.09 -14.55 -4.55
CA GLY A 138 -15.28 -15.05 -3.43
C GLY A 138 -14.27 -14.02 -2.92
N GLY A 139 -14.48 -12.74 -3.21
CA GLY A 139 -13.62 -11.62 -2.84
C GLY A 139 -13.87 -11.10 -1.42
N GLY A 140 -13.49 -9.84 -1.16
CA GLY A 140 -13.62 -9.24 0.16
C GLY A 140 -12.83 -7.95 0.35
N VAL A 141 -12.22 -7.76 1.51
CA VAL A 141 -11.42 -6.56 1.83
C VAL A 141 -9.94 -6.86 1.81
N THR A 142 -9.14 -5.95 1.25
CA THR A 142 -7.69 -5.93 1.43
C THR A 142 -7.29 -4.66 2.15
N LEU A 143 -6.47 -4.77 3.19
CA LEU A 143 -5.83 -3.61 3.81
C LEU A 143 -4.45 -3.44 3.18
N GLY A 144 -4.11 -2.24 2.73
CA GLY A 144 -2.82 -1.97 2.08
C GLY A 144 -2.43 -0.50 2.16
N GLY A 145 -1.76 -0.01 1.11
CA GLY A 145 -1.39 1.40 0.94
C GLY A 145 0.02 1.74 1.42
N GLY A 146 0.16 2.19 2.67
CA GLY A 146 1.44 2.32 3.35
C GLY A 146 1.90 0.97 3.91
N GLU A 147 2.24 0.94 5.19
CA GLU A 147 2.40 -0.29 5.96
C GLU A 147 1.27 -0.40 6.98
N VAL A 148 0.33 -1.31 6.74
CA VAL A 148 -0.85 -1.53 7.59
C VAL A 148 -0.44 -1.83 9.04
N LEU A 149 0.70 -2.51 9.23
CA LEU A 149 1.22 -2.86 10.56
C LEU A 149 1.80 -1.66 11.35
N MET A 150 1.80 -0.44 10.78
CA MET A 150 2.01 0.81 11.54
C MET A 150 0.78 1.25 12.35
N GLN A 151 -0.38 0.61 12.12
CA GLN A 151 -1.62 0.85 12.85
C GLN A 151 -2.28 -0.49 13.25
N PRO A 152 -1.56 -1.38 13.97
CA PRO A 152 -1.95 -2.77 14.14
C PRO A 152 -3.25 -2.94 14.93
N GLU A 153 -3.55 -2.06 15.90
CA GLU A 153 -4.82 -2.10 16.65
C GLU A 153 -6.01 -1.79 15.75
N ALA A 154 -5.91 -0.76 14.90
CA ALA A 154 -6.99 -0.38 14.01
C ALA A 154 -7.18 -1.39 12.89
N ALA A 155 -6.08 -1.92 12.33
CA ALA A 155 -6.12 -2.99 11.35
C ALA A 155 -6.79 -4.25 11.92
N ALA A 156 -6.38 -4.72 13.10
CA ALA A 156 -6.98 -5.88 13.76
C ALA A 156 -8.48 -5.67 14.04
N SER A 157 -8.88 -4.50 14.55
CA SER A 157 -10.30 -4.18 14.79
C SER A 157 -11.13 -4.18 13.50
N LEU A 158 -10.61 -3.64 12.39
CA LEU A 158 -11.30 -3.65 11.11
C LEU A 158 -11.44 -5.07 10.55
N LEU A 159 -10.35 -5.83 10.54
CA LEU A 159 -10.34 -7.20 10.04
C LEU A 159 -11.26 -8.12 10.86
N GLN A 160 -11.27 -7.96 12.18
CA GLN A 160 -12.19 -8.66 13.07
C GLN A 160 -13.64 -8.33 12.74
N ALA A 161 -13.96 -7.05 12.54
CA ALA A 161 -15.32 -6.62 12.17
C ALA A 161 -15.74 -7.20 10.81
N CYS A 162 -14.88 -7.15 9.80
CA CYS A 162 -15.14 -7.77 8.49
C CYS A 162 -15.37 -9.29 8.62
N LYS A 163 -14.60 -9.99 9.45
CA LYS A 163 -14.81 -11.43 9.70
C LYS A 163 -16.13 -11.74 10.39
N GLN A 164 -16.57 -10.92 11.35
CA GLN A 164 -17.88 -11.08 12.01
C GLN A 164 -19.03 -10.97 11.00
N GLU A 165 -18.84 -10.17 9.95
CA GLU A 165 -19.78 -9.97 8.85
C GLU A 165 -19.64 -11.00 7.70
N GLY A 166 -18.75 -11.99 7.86
CA GLY A 166 -18.49 -13.03 6.87
C GLY A 166 -17.66 -12.59 5.66
N ILE A 167 -17.02 -11.43 5.71
CA ILE A 167 -16.21 -10.88 4.62
C ILE A 167 -14.80 -11.48 4.66
N ASN A 168 -14.31 -11.98 3.53
CA ASN A 168 -12.94 -12.47 3.38
C ASN A 168 -11.92 -11.34 3.54
N THR A 169 -10.81 -11.62 4.20
CA THR A 169 -9.82 -10.62 4.61
C THR A 169 -8.43 -10.89 4.06
N ALA A 170 -7.79 -9.84 3.54
CA ALA A 170 -6.39 -9.90 3.13
C ALA A 170 -5.62 -8.65 3.60
N ILE A 171 -4.31 -8.76 3.65
CA ILE A 171 -3.41 -7.65 3.96
C ILE A 171 -2.24 -7.64 2.98
N GLU A 172 -1.95 -6.49 2.41
CA GLU A 172 -0.68 -6.21 1.73
C GLU A 172 0.29 -5.60 2.73
N THR A 173 1.46 -6.22 2.88
CA THR A 173 2.43 -5.80 3.90
C THR A 173 3.86 -6.03 3.45
N SER A 174 4.75 -5.12 3.87
CA SER A 174 6.20 -5.34 3.81
C SER A 174 6.68 -6.29 4.90
N GLY A 175 5.86 -6.57 5.92
CA GLY A 175 6.24 -7.36 7.09
C GLY A 175 7.20 -6.68 8.04
N TYR A 176 7.55 -5.40 7.82
CA TYR A 176 8.44 -4.64 8.70
C TYR A 176 7.67 -4.12 9.92
N ALA A 177 7.48 -4.99 10.90
CA ALA A 177 6.85 -4.68 12.18
C ALA A 177 7.39 -5.61 13.28
N LYS A 178 7.11 -5.26 14.54
CA LYS A 178 7.34 -6.20 15.65
C LYS A 178 6.51 -7.46 15.45
N GLN A 179 7.06 -8.61 15.80
CA GLN A 179 6.42 -9.91 15.58
C GLN A 179 5.06 -10.01 16.29
N GLU A 180 4.90 -9.39 17.46
CA GLU A 180 3.63 -9.39 18.19
C GLU A 180 2.53 -8.64 17.42
N ALA A 181 2.88 -7.57 16.71
CA ALA A 181 1.93 -6.79 15.92
C ALA A 181 1.41 -7.57 14.72
N ILE A 182 2.29 -8.26 13.99
CA ILE A 182 1.87 -9.07 12.84
C ILE A 182 1.05 -10.28 13.27
N LEU A 183 1.42 -10.97 14.37
CA LEU A 183 0.68 -12.12 14.87
C LEU A 183 -0.71 -11.74 15.39
N LYS A 184 -0.84 -10.59 16.06
CA LYS A 184 -2.14 -10.05 16.50
C LYS A 184 -3.09 -9.81 15.32
N VAL A 185 -2.58 -9.27 14.22
CA VAL A 185 -3.37 -9.05 12.99
C VAL A 185 -3.66 -10.38 12.29
N ALA A 186 -2.72 -11.33 12.30
CA ALA A 186 -2.84 -12.62 11.62
C ALA A 186 -4.04 -13.46 12.06
N GLU A 187 -4.51 -13.33 13.31
CA GLU A 187 -5.73 -13.97 13.80
C GLU A 187 -6.98 -13.66 12.95
N PHE A 188 -6.98 -12.50 12.29
CA PHE A 188 -8.11 -12.02 11.50
C PHE A 188 -7.82 -11.90 10.00
N VAL A 189 -6.74 -12.52 9.50
CA VAL A 189 -6.34 -12.45 8.10
C VAL A 189 -6.50 -13.82 7.43
N ASP A 190 -7.24 -13.87 6.32
CA ASP A 190 -7.35 -15.10 5.50
C ASP A 190 -6.18 -15.28 4.54
N LEU A 191 -5.58 -14.18 4.06
CA LEU A 191 -4.43 -14.17 3.15
C LEU A 191 -3.48 -12.99 3.39
N PHE A 192 -2.20 -13.30 3.60
CA PHE A 192 -1.13 -12.32 3.50
C PHE A 192 -0.62 -12.21 2.07
N LEU A 193 -0.59 -11.00 1.55
CA LEU A 193 0.11 -10.61 0.33
C LEU A 193 1.42 -9.95 0.79
N PHE A 194 2.48 -10.75 0.84
CA PHE A 194 3.69 -10.41 1.58
C PHE A 194 4.83 -10.05 0.63
N ASP A 195 5.35 -8.83 0.76
CA ASP A 195 6.39 -8.35 -0.15
C ASP A 195 7.77 -8.92 0.16
N ILE A 196 8.44 -9.44 -0.87
CA ILE A 196 9.91 -9.59 -0.91
C ILE A 196 10.44 -8.61 -1.95
N LYS A 197 11.03 -7.51 -1.48
CA LYS A 197 11.52 -6.42 -2.35
C LYS A 197 12.94 -6.66 -2.84
N HIS A 198 13.78 -7.23 -1.99
CA HIS A 198 15.17 -7.60 -2.29
C HIS A 198 15.63 -8.60 -1.21
N ILE A 199 16.37 -9.65 -1.59
CA ILE A 199 16.80 -10.69 -0.63
C ILE A 199 18.12 -10.34 0.07
N ASN A 200 19.05 -9.68 -0.62
CA ASN A 200 20.23 -9.10 0.01
C ASN A 200 19.85 -7.91 0.93
N SER A 201 20.27 -7.96 2.19
CA SER A 201 19.91 -7.00 3.23
C SER A 201 20.49 -5.60 3.01
N ASP A 202 21.76 -5.49 2.62
CA ASP A 202 22.42 -4.20 2.38
C ASP A 202 21.77 -3.48 1.19
N ARG A 203 21.51 -4.22 0.11
CA ARG A 203 20.76 -3.73 -1.05
C ARG A 203 19.33 -3.33 -0.66
N HIS A 204 18.66 -4.13 0.16
CA HIS A 204 17.32 -3.77 0.67
C HIS A 204 17.36 -2.44 1.43
N PHE A 205 18.37 -2.22 2.27
CA PHE A 205 18.56 -0.96 2.99
C PHE A 205 18.81 0.22 2.05
N GLU A 206 19.68 0.07 1.06
CA GLU A 206 19.94 1.12 0.05
C GLU A 206 18.69 1.51 -0.76
N LEU A 207 17.79 0.54 -1.00
CA LEU A 207 16.62 0.69 -1.84
C LEU A 207 15.36 1.13 -1.08
N THR A 208 15.27 0.80 0.21
CA THR A 208 14.05 0.97 1.01
C THR A 208 14.25 1.66 2.36
N GLY A 209 15.49 1.94 2.75
CA GLY A 209 15.82 2.59 4.02
C GLY A 209 15.81 1.67 5.25
N VAL A 210 15.48 0.39 5.11
CA VAL A 210 15.52 -0.60 6.21
C VAL A 210 16.19 -1.89 5.76
N ARG A 211 16.81 -2.62 6.68
CA ARG A 211 17.28 -3.98 6.42
C ARG A 211 16.12 -5.00 6.51
N ASN A 212 16.27 -6.16 5.87
CA ASN A 212 15.17 -7.11 5.68
C ASN A 212 15.15 -8.30 6.65
N GLU A 213 16.06 -8.41 7.62
CA GLU A 213 16.13 -9.58 8.49
C GLU A 213 14.84 -9.76 9.31
N LEU A 214 14.29 -8.66 9.84
CA LEU A 214 13.01 -8.67 10.55
C LEU A 214 11.85 -9.10 9.63
N ILE A 215 11.83 -8.59 8.40
CA ILE A 215 10.82 -8.92 7.37
C ILE A 215 10.84 -10.43 7.09
N LEU A 216 12.02 -10.95 6.76
CA LEU A 216 12.21 -12.36 6.44
C LEU A 216 11.92 -13.26 7.66
N SER A 217 12.24 -12.82 8.87
CA SER A 217 11.89 -13.55 10.10
C SER A 217 10.37 -13.61 10.32
N ASN A 218 9.67 -12.50 10.09
CA ASN A 218 8.21 -12.44 10.23
C ASN A 218 7.52 -13.31 9.17
N LEU A 219 8.03 -13.33 7.94
CA LEU A 219 7.55 -14.23 6.88
C LEU A 219 7.68 -15.70 7.28
N LYS A 220 8.85 -16.11 7.79
CA LYS A 220 9.08 -17.47 8.29
C LYS A 220 8.08 -17.82 9.40
N GLU A 221 7.87 -16.92 10.35
CA GLU A 221 6.94 -17.13 11.46
C GLU A 221 5.50 -17.37 10.96
N LEU A 222 5.02 -16.55 10.02
CA LEU A 222 3.69 -16.73 9.43
C LEU A 222 3.55 -18.09 8.75
N LEU A 223 4.55 -18.50 7.97
CA LEU A 223 4.55 -19.78 7.27
C LEU A 223 4.58 -20.97 8.23
N HIS A 224 5.42 -20.94 9.26
CA HIS A 224 5.50 -21.97 10.29
C HIS A 224 4.18 -22.12 11.06
N ARG A 225 3.51 -21.00 11.36
CA ARG A 225 2.20 -20.97 12.03
C ARG A 225 1.02 -21.28 11.11
N ARG A 226 1.27 -21.68 9.87
CA ARG A 226 0.26 -22.12 8.89
C ARG A 226 -0.69 -21.02 8.41
N TYR A 227 -0.34 -19.74 8.58
CA TYR A 227 -1.09 -18.65 7.94
C TYR A 227 -0.88 -18.69 6.43
N ASN A 228 -1.94 -18.39 5.66
CA ASN A 228 -1.83 -18.36 4.20
C ASN A 228 -1.01 -17.15 3.77
N VAL A 229 0.05 -17.39 3.00
CA VAL A 229 0.94 -16.36 2.48
C VAL A 229 1.13 -16.53 1.00
N LYS A 230 0.87 -15.47 0.23
CA LYS A 230 1.27 -15.30 -1.16
C LYS A 230 2.42 -14.30 -1.19
N ILE A 231 3.54 -14.67 -1.78
CA ILE A 231 4.68 -13.76 -1.93
C ILE A 231 4.39 -12.79 -3.07
N ARG A 232 4.71 -11.53 -2.87
CA ARG A 232 4.66 -10.47 -3.87
C ARG A 232 6.06 -9.94 -4.12
N MET A 233 6.49 -9.91 -5.37
CA MET A 233 7.82 -9.44 -5.75
C MET A 233 7.69 -8.27 -6.72
N PRO A 234 7.78 -7.02 -6.25
CA PRO A 234 8.00 -5.87 -7.12
C PRO A 234 9.29 -6.07 -7.91
N LEU A 235 9.20 -6.17 -9.23
CA LEU A 235 10.32 -6.39 -10.12
C LEU A 235 10.70 -5.11 -10.87
N LEU A 236 11.98 -4.77 -10.80
CA LEU A 236 12.57 -3.59 -11.41
C LEU A 236 13.83 -3.99 -12.18
N LYS A 237 13.91 -3.52 -13.43
CA LYS A 237 15.04 -3.78 -14.31
C LYS A 237 16.35 -3.26 -13.72
N CYS A 238 17.39 -4.09 -13.79
CA CYS A 238 18.72 -3.84 -13.22
C CYS A 238 18.75 -3.64 -11.70
N ILE A 239 17.68 -3.99 -10.97
CA ILE A 239 17.61 -3.85 -9.52
C ILE A 239 17.49 -5.22 -8.86
N ASN A 240 16.50 -6.02 -9.27
CA ASN A 240 16.21 -7.33 -8.68
C ASN A 240 15.68 -8.34 -9.71
N ASP A 241 16.08 -8.19 -10.97
CA ASP A 241 15.64 -8.97 -12.13
C ASP A 241 16.72 -9.93 -12.68
N CYS A 242 17.87 -10.06 -12.00
CA CYS A 242 18.94 -10.98 -12.40
C CYS A 242 18.76 -12.37 -11.80
N GLU A 243 19.35 -13.38 -12.46
CA GLU A 243 19.17 -14.80 -12.10
C GLU A 243 19.66 -15.10 -10.68
N ASP A 244 20.81 -14.54 -10.29
CA ASP A 244 21.38 -14.74 -8.96
C ASP A 244 20.48 -14.23 -7.83
N GLU A 245 19.79 -13.10 -8.04
CA GLU A 245 18.87 -12.56 -7.04
C GLU A 245 17.60 -13.41 -6.95
N ILE A 246 17.05 -13.85 -8.08
CA ILE A 246 15.89 -14.75 -8.10
C ILE A 246 16.23 -16.11 -7.49
N ALA A 247 17.42 -16.65 -7.77
CA ALA A 247 17.90 -17.92 -7.21
C ALA A 247 17.99 -17.87 -5.67
N LYS A 248 18.48 -16.77 -5.09
CA LYS A 248 18.52 -16.58 -3.63
C LYS A 248 17.13 -16.48 -3.01
N VAL A 249 16.16 -15.87 -3.70
CA VAL A 249 14.77 -15.85 -3.24
C VAL A 249 14.18 -17.27 -3.26
N ILE A 250 14.43 -18.03 -4.33
CA ILE A 250 14.04 -19.44 -4.44
C ILE A 250 14.65 -20.25 -3.30
N GLU A 251 15.96 -20.12 -3.05
CA GLU A 251 16.65 -20.82 -1.96
C GLU A 251 15.99 -20.52 -0.61
N PHE A 252 15.71 -19.25 -0.33
CA PHE A 252 15.03 -18.84 0.89
C PHE A 252 13.63 -19.46 1.04
N LEU A 253 12.86 -19.57 -0.05
CA LEU A 253 11.49 -20.07 -0.04
C LEU A 253 11.39 -21.60 -0.14
N THR A 254 12.45 -22.28 -0.61
CA THR A 254 12.48 -23.74 -0.83
C THR A 254 12.00 -24.56 0.38
N PRO A 255 12.40 -24.26 1.64
CA PRO A 255 11.92 -25.00 2.81
C PRO A 255 10.40 -24.98 3.00
N PHE A 256 9.69 -24.02 2.40
CA PHE A 256 8.26 -23.81 2.55
C PHE A 256 7.46 -24.24 1.32
N ARG A 257 8.11 -24.70 0.25
CA ARG A 257 7.48 -24.98 -1.05
C ARG A 257 6.24 -25.88 -0.93
N ASP A 258 6.35 -26.94 -0.13
CA ASP A 258 5.29 -27.96 -0.01
C ASP A 258 4.27 -27.62 1.10
N TYR A 259 4.36 -26.43 1.71
CA TYR A 259 3.40 -25.97 2.70
C TYR A 259 2.09 -25.58 2.02
N LYS A 260 0.97 -26.19 2.42
CA LYS A 260 -0.37 -25.85 1.88
C LYS A 260 -0.73 -24.37 2.04
N ASN A 261 -0.17 -23.71 3.04
CA ASN A 261 -0.38 -22.29 3.34
C ASN A 261 0.55 -21.37 2.55
N PHE A 262 1.56 -21.89 1.85
CA PHE A 262 2.31 -21.15 0.85
C PHE A 262 1.53 -21.13 -0.47
N LYS A 263 1.12 -19.95 -0.94
CA LYS A 263 0.22 -19.76 -2.09
C LYS A 263 0.96 -19.41 -3.39
N GLY A 264 2.28 -19.52 -3.39
CA GLY A 264 3.12 -19.17 -4.53
C GLY A 264 3.60 -17.72 -4.53
N ILE A 265 4.09 -17.28 -5.69
CA ILE A 265 4.79 -16.03 -5.91
C ILE A 265 4.07 -15.23 -7.01
N ASP A 266 3.81 -13.96 -6.76
CA ASP A 266 3.35 -13.00 -7.75
C ASP A 266 4.49 -12.06 -8.13
N LEU A 267 4.80 -12.01 -9.41
CA LEU A 267 5.74 -11.05 -9.98
C LEU A 267 4.98 -9.78 -10.35
N LEU A 268 5.39 -8.66 -9.78
CA LEU A 268 4.75 -7.36 -9.93
C LEU A 268 5.69 -6.43 -10.73
N PRO A 269 5.60 -6.36 -12.07
CA PRO A 269 6.44 -5.48 -12.87
C PRO A 269 6.22 -4.02 -12.48
N TYR A 270 7.32 -3.27 -12.46
CA TYR A 270 7.29 -1.83 -12.24
C TYR A 270 6.31 -1.10 -13.16
N HIS A 271 5.65 -0.08 -12.61
CA HIS A 271 4.76 0.82 -13.32
C HIS A 271 4.96 2.27 -12.86
N LYS A 272 4.71 3.24 -13.75
CA LYS A 272 4.98 4.67 -13.50
C LYS A 272 3.85 5.42 -12.80
N MET A 273 2.81 4.74 -12.29
CA MET A 273 1.60 5.41 -11.77
C MET A 273 1.89 6.32 -10.56
N GLY A 274 2.92 6.02 -9.77
CA GLY A 274 3.33 6.85 -8.64
C GLY A 274 4.02 8.17 -9.01
N VAL A 275 4.64 8.27 -10.19
CA VAL A 275 5.52 9.40 -10.55
C VAL A 275 4.79 10.74 -10.49
N ASN A 276 3.55 10.79 -10.96
CA ASN A 276 2.76 12.03 -10.92
C ASN A 276 2.39 12.47 -9.50
N LYS A 277 2.31 11.52 -8.55
CA LYS A 277 1.99 11.84 -7.15
C LYS A 277 3.16 12.54 -6.45
N TYR A 278 4.40 12.18 -6.77
CA TYR A 278 5.59 12.91 -6.31
C TYR A 278 5.57 14.35 -6.77
N LYS A 279 5.28 14.59 -8.06
CA LYS A 279 5.11 15.95 -8.61
C LYS A 279 4.06 16.74 -7.85
N GLN A 280 2.89 16.13 -7.59
CA GLN A 280 1.81 16.78 -6.84
C GLN A 280 2.18 17.11 -5.38
N LEU A 281 3.10 16.35 -4.80
CA LEU A 281 3.65 16.58 -3.45
C LEU A 281 4.85 17.53 -3.43
N GLY A 282 5.31 18.03 -4.59
CA GLY A 282 6.54 18.83 -4.68
C GLY A 282 7.78 18.01 -4.29
N MET A 283 7.77 16.71 -4.57
CA MET A 283 8.87 15.79 -4.28
C MET A 283 9.52 15.32 -5.57
N GLU A 284 10.83 15.10 -5.54
CA GLU A 284 11.54 14.43 -6.63
C GLU A 284 11.29 12.92 -6.59
N TYR A 285 11.12 12.30 -7.77
CA TYR A 285 10.99 10.85 -7.87
C TYR A 285 12.39 10.21 -7.70
N PRO A 286 12.59 9.28 -6.74
CA PRO A 286 13.95 8.84 -6.39
C PRO A 286 14.70 8.03 -7.46
N LEU A 287 13.97 7.37 -8.37
CA LEU A 287 14.58 6.57 -9.42
C LEU A 287 14.86 7.41 -10.67
N GLN A 288 16.08 7.27 -11.18
CA GLN A 288 16.48 7.79 -12.48
C GLN A 288 16.36 6.70 -13.55
N GLY A 289 16.02 7.10 -14.78
CA GLY A 289 15.82 6.17 -15.90
C GLY A 289 14.48 5.44 -15.86
N ASP A 290 14.35 4.43 -16.72
CA ASP A 290 13.15 3.60 -16.84
C ASP A 290 13.44 2.15 -16.40
N PRO A 291 13.04 1.75 -15.18
CA PRO A 291 13.26 0.40 -14.68
C PRO A 291 12.18 -0.60 -15.13
N SER A 292 11.40 -0.27 -16.17
CA SER A 292 10.37 -1.16 -16.71
C SER A 292 11.00 -2.41 -17.33
N LEU A 293 10.37 -3.56 -17.08
CA LEU A 293 10.76 -4.85 -17.65
C LEU A 293 9.99 -5.10 -18.95
N SER A 294 10.64 -5.73 -19.92
CA SER A 294 9.98 -6.23 -21.13
C SER A 294 9.22 -7.53 -20.85
N ASN A 295 8.37 -7.97 -21.78
CA ASN A 295 7.73 -9.29 -21.68
C ASN A 295 8.78 -10.42 -21.67
N GLU A 296 9.83 -10.31 -22.48
CA GLU A 296 10.92 -11.30 -22.52
C GLU A 296 11.66 -11.38 -21.18
N ASP A 297 11.88 -10.24 -20.51
CA ASP A 297 12.46 -10.21 -19.17
C ASP A 297 11.58 -10.96 -18.17
N LEU A 298 10.26 -10.74 -18.21
CA LEU A 298 9.29 -11.38 -17.31
C LEU A 298 9.17 -12.88 -17.57
N ASP A 299 9.09 -13.31 -18.82
CA ASP A 299 9.01 -14.72 -19.21
C ASP A 299 10.26 -15.49 -18.77
N ARG A 300 11.43 -14.86 -18.87
CA ARG A 300 12.70 -15.42 -18.38
C ARG A 300 12.69 -15.61 -16.86
N ILE A 301 12.28 -14.57 -16.11
CA ILE A 301 12.21 -14.62 -14.64
C ILE A 301 11.20 -15.66 -14.17
N GLU A 302 10.01 -15.68 -14.77
CA GLU A 302 8.99 -16.68 -14.50
C GLU A 302 9.51 -18.10 -14.79
N GLY A 303 10.25 -18.28 -15.89
CA GLY A 303 10.87 -19.54 -16.27
C GLY A 303 11.85 -20.08 -15.22
N TRP A 304 12.65 -19.22 -14.59
CA TRP A 304 13.55 -19.64 -13.50
C TRP A 304 12.79 -20.19 -12.29
N ILE A 305 11.68 -19.56 -11.91
CA ILE A 305 10.85 -19.97 -10.78
C ILE A 305 10.07 -21.25 -11.11
N LYS A 306 9.59 -21.40 -12.35
CA LYS A 306 8.89 -22.63 -12.79
C LYS A 306 9.80 -23.87 -12.78
N LYS A 307 11.10 -23.72 -13.08
CA LYS A 307 12.07 -24.85 -13.09
C LYS A 307 12.22 -25.57 -11.76
N VAL A 308 11.83 -24.94 -10.65
CA VAL A 308 11.93 -25.48 -9.28
C VAL A 308 10.55 -25.80 -8.68
N ASP A 309 9.52 -25.88 -9.53
CA ASP A 309 8.13 -26.24 -9.21
C ASP A 309 7.43 -25.29 -8.21
N PHE A 310 7.78 -24.00 -8.25
CA PHE A 310 7.05 -22.98 -7.49
C PHE A 310 5.84 -22.47 -8.28
N PRO A 311 4.64 -22.34 -7.67
CA PRO A 311 3.52 -21.65 -8.29
C PRO A 311 3.88 -20.17 -8.47
N VAL A 312 3.88 -19.69 -9.71
CA VAL A 312 4.23 -18.31 -10.04
C VAL A 312 3.21 -17.70 -11.00
N SER A 313 2.97 -16.41 -10.87
CA SER A 313 2.09 -15.65 -11.76
C SER A 313 2.63 -14.24 -11.97
N VAL A 314 2.54 -13.72 -13.19
CA VAL A 314 2.87 -12.32 -13.49
C VAL A 314 1.60 -11.50 -13.40
N ILE A 315 1.56 -10.53 -12.50
CA ILE A 315 0.41 -9.63 -12.33
C ILE A 315 0.63 -8.39 -13.18
N ARG A 316 -0.30 -8.11 -14.09
CA ARG A 316 -0.20 -6.94 -14.99
C ARG A 316 -1.34 -5.99 -14.64
N HIS A 317 -1.00 -4.85 -14.05
CA HIS A 317 -1.93 -3.77 -13.75
C HIS A 317 -2.42 -3.06 -15.02
#